data_AF-A0A9D2HSX9-F1
#
_entry.id   AF-A0A9D2HSX9-F1
#
_cell.length_a   1.000
_cell.length_b   1.000
_cell.length_c   1.000
_cell.angle_alpha   90.00
_cell.angle_beta   90.00
_cell.angle_gamma   90.00
#
_symmetry.space_group_name_H-M   'P 1'
#
loop_
_entity.id
_entity.type
_entity.pdbx_description
1 polymer ?
#
loop_
_entity_poly.entity_id
_entity_poly.type
_entity_poly.pdbx_seq_one_letter_code
_entity_poly.pdbx_strand_id
1 'polypeptide(L)'
;MIKQLVIYNQIARRIFEEFYKSARDLSIDEEKLSEQERILSYFLFNWFRQRSGYGLITNEFENAHNNGWLPAYRNLEVPEKVFPIQLKLINEAFAMVKRNHLIHTGDNFTIYLSEVEAECEYEHDPKTYKYLQAQIAEKDYKKVSYLYYCMSFYNADLLRKNNYWKIVIHLVQIIKLMISKNIPSKVCEEITRTISAEDKAALQKHFHQAGNSTLWENTHNLWQEFFPYQDIILPYEIWKKEKEAQPSLLAKSLFYSLCIRLDGRGISQKQKLMSLIYYWYYGFVEGHYTETIFDGLHGAYGSEEQKLIIRLFSLENDKDVLKYFSVQYDIYCSEREIPEKDRISFLKPTQLQNKNAAKVKMQEKAQSAISYQLKLPEGFDKEHIKYLVGLVYSDLKLIGLEFKPYLTYFLGGEGIAPSAEKLIQWKGNRGTLKYFFSNLYQEGAHIWNAVANSFQVIRNNKFISFRSSESFSNYSKKKAQEDAGQDMVAKIDKCIQEAKNATIK
;
A
#
# COMPACT_ATOMS: atom_id res chain seq x y z
N MET A 1 -26.88 -7.99 -15.91
CA MET A 1 -26.83 -7.39 -14.56
C MET A 1 -27.25 -8.35 -13.43
N ILE A 2 -28.51 -8.83 -13.35
CA ILE A 2 -28.97 -9.67 -12.22
C ILE A 2 -28.17 -10.97 -12.06
N LYS A 3 -27.90 -11.71 -13.16
CA LYS A 3 -27.10 -12.96 -13.10
C LYS A 3 -25.67 -12.74 -12.60
N GLN A 4 -25.02 -11.65 -13.03
CA GLN A 4 -23.66 -11.32 -12.60
C GLN A 4 -23.62 -10.95 -11.12
N LEU A 5 -24.56 -10.14 -10.63
CA LEU A 5 -24.66 -9.78 -9.22
C LEU A 5 -24.83 -11.02 -8.31
N VAL A 6 -25.60 -12.02 -8.76
CA VAL A 6 -25.72 -13.30 -8.06
C VAL A 6 -24.38 -14.03 -7.97
N ILE A 7 -23.60 -14.06 -9.06
CA ILE A 7 -22.26 -14.69 -9.08
C ILE A 7 -21.29 -13.93 -8.15
N TYR A 8 -21.28 -12.60 -8.20
CA TYR A 8 -20.50 -11.77 -7.27
C TYR A 8 -20.83 -12.06 -5.80
N ASN A 9 -22.13 -12.18 -5.47
CA ASN A 9 -22.59 -12.50 -4.13
C ASN A 9 -22.08 -13.88 -3.67
N GLN A 10 -22.08 -14.87 -4.58
CA GLN A 10 -21.57 -16.21 -4.28
C GLN A 10 -20.06 -16.21 -4.03
N ILE A 11 -19.29 -15.53 -4.89
CA ILE A 11 -17.83 -15.38 -4.73
C ILE A 11 -17.50 -14.70 -3.41
N ALA A 12 -18.09 -13.53 -3.15
CA ALA A 12 -17.82 -12.79 -1.92
C ALA A 12 -18.22 -13.58 -0.66
N ARG A 13 -19.34 -14.31 -0.70
CA ARG A 13 -19.76 -15.17 0.41
C ARG A 13 -18.75 -16.28 0.68
N ARG A 14 -18.25 -16.95 -0.37
CA ARG A 14 -17.31 -18.05 -0.23
C ARG A 14 -15.93 -17.59 0.23
N ILE A 15 -15.44 -16.46 -0.29
CA ILE A 15 -14.19 -15.86 0.20
C ILE A 15 -14.34 -15.43 1.66
N PHE A 16 -15.49 -14.87 2.04
CA PHE A 16 -15.77 -14.54 3.44
C PHE A 16 -15.79 -15.79 4.35
N GLU A 17 -16.31 -16.92 3.87
CA GLU A 17 -16.26 -18.19 4.62
C GLU A 17 -14.81 -18.65 4.85
N GLU A 18 -13.94 -18.56 3.86
CA GLU A 18 -12.50 -18.88 3.99
C GLU A 18 -11.76 -17.87 4.88
N PHE A 19 -12.10 -16.59 4.77
CA PHE A 19 -11.60 -15.55 5.67
C PHE A 19 -11.98 -15.86 7.13
N TYR A 20 -13.24 -16.20 7.38
CA TYR A 20 -13.73 -16.51 8.72
C TYR A 20 -13.11 -17.79 9.29
N LYS A 21 -12.93 -18.84 8.47
CA LYS A 21 -12.19 -20.04 8.86
C LYS A 21 -10.76 -19.71 9.25
N SER A 22 -10.05 -18.94 8.39
CA SER A 22 -8.69 -18.49 8.67
C SER A 22 -8.63 -17.69 9.97
N ALA A 23 -9.60 -16.80 10.22
CA ALA A 23 -9.70 -16.02 11.46
C ALA A 23 -10.00 -16.87 12.70
N ARG A 24 -10.61 -18.04 12.54
CA ARG A 24 -10.85 -18.97 13.65
C ARG A 24 -9.62 -19.83 13.95
N ASP A 25 -8.93 -20.27 12.90
CA ASP A 25 -7.87 -21.27 13.00
C ASP A 25 -6.50 -20.63 13.29
N LEU A 26 -6.31 -19.35 12.97
CA LEU A 26 -5.09 -18.61 13.27
C LEU A 26 -5.08 -18.15 14.73
N SER A 27 -4.05 -18.54 15.47
CA SER A 27 -3.71 -17.90 16.74
C SER A 27 -3.10 -16.52 16.47
N ILE A 28 -3.54 -15.49 17.20
CA ILE A 28 -2.91 -14.17 17.19
C ILE A 28 -1.47 -14.31 17.69
N ASP A 29 -0.51 -14.00 16.83
CA ASP A 29 0.91 -14.18 17.12
C ASP A 29 1.74 -13.03 16.55
N GLU A 30 2.02 -12.03 17.37
CA GLU A 30 2.74 -10.81 16.95
C GLU A 30 4.12 -11.09 16.35
N GLU A 31 4.75 -12.22 16.67
CA GLU A 31 6.07 -12.60 16.16
C GLU A 31 6.04 -12.97 14.66
N LYS A 32 4.84 -13.25 14.11
CA LYS A 32 4.66 -13.51 12.67
C LYS A 32 4.57 -12.24 11.83
N LEU A 33 4.45 -11.07 12.47
CA LEU A 33 4.50 -9.80 11.76
C LEU A 33 5.94 -9.36 11.54
N SER A 34 6.21 -8.79 10.37
CA SER A 34 7.47 -8.08 10.14
C SER A 34 7.54 -6.85 11.06
N GLU A 35 8.76 -6.36 11.29
CA GLU A 35 8.98 -5.13 12.05
C GLU A 35 8.19 -3.95 11.46
N GLN A 36 8.20 -3.82 10.13
CA GLN A 36 7.41 -2.84 9.40
C GLN A 36 5.90 -2.99 9.64
N GLU A 37 5.36 -4.20 9.54
CA GLU A 37 3.94 -4.47 9.76
C GLU A 37 3.53 -4.08 11.20
N ARG A 38 4.40 -4.32 12.19
CA ARG A 38 4.17 -3.95 13.60
C ARG A 38 4.17 -2.43 13.80
N ILE A 39 5.19 -1.75 13.28
CA ILE A 39 5.31 -0.29 13.37
C ILE A 39 4.09 0.39 12.73
N LEU A 40 3.73 -0.01 11.51
CA LEU A 40 2.57 0.53 10.80
C LEU A 40 1.27 0.26 11.54
N SER A 41 1.05 -0.97 12.01
CA SER A 41 -0.17 -1.32 12.76
C SER A 41 -0.35 -0.46 14.01
N TYR A 42 0.74 -0.23 14.76
CA TYR A 42 0.70 0.61 15.96
C TYR A 42 0.40 2.08 15.63
N PHE A 43 1.11 2.64 14.63
CA PHE A 43 0.93 4.04 14.24
C PHE A 43 -0.49 4.29 13.70
N LEU A 44 -0.97 3.44 12.78
CA LEU A 44 -2.31 3.54 12.20
C LEU A 44 -3.39 3.39 13.27
N PHE A 45 -3.23 2.48 14.23
CA PHE A 45 -4.17 2.36 15.35
C PHE A 45 -4.29 3.66 16.14
N ASN A 46 -3.17 4.31 16.45
CA ASN A 46 -3.17 5.61 17.12
C ASN A 46 -3.79 6.71 16.26
N TRP A 47 -3.52 6.70 14.96
CA TRP A 47 -4.15 7.61 14.00
C TRP A 47 -5.68 7.50 14.05
N PHE A 48 -6.24 6.30 13.90
CA PHE A 48 -7.70 6.13 13.91
C PHE A 48 -8.35 6.49 15.23
N ARG A 49 -7.71 6.15 16.35
CA ARG A 49 -8.24 6.49 17.68
C ARG A 49 -8.38 8.00 17.86
N GLN A 50 -7.47 8.77 17.27
CA GLN A 50 -7.42 10.22 17.37
C GLN A 50 -8.21 10.94 16.25
N ARG A 51 -8.60 10.22 15.19
CA ARG A 51 -9.40 10.73 14.06
C ARG A 51 -10.85 10.98 14.46
N SER A 52 -11.05 11.93 15.37
CA SER A 52 -12.30 12.10 16.07
C SER A 52 -12.63 13.56 16.34
N GLY A 53 -13.91 13.90 16.21
CA GLY A 53 -14.40 15.26 16.40
C GLY A 53 -14.81 15.91 15.09
N TYR A 54 -15.73 16.87 15.22
CA TYR A 54 -16.35 17.61 14.11
C TYR A 54 -15.32 18.23 13.16
N GLY A 55 -14.37 19.02 13.69
CA GLY A 55 -13.47 19.83 12.87
C GLY A 55 -12.64 19.02 11.88
N LEU A 56 -12.17 17.84 12.30
CA LEU A 56 -11.36 16.96 11.45
C LEU A 56 -12.20 16.36 10.32
N ILE A 57 -13.32 15.72 10.64
CA ILE A 57 -14.15 15.02 9.64
C ILE A 57 -14.76 16.01 8.65
N THR A 58 -15.19 17.18 9.11
CA THR A 58 -15.68 18.25 8.23
C THR A 58 -14.58 18.76 7.33
N ASN A 59 -13.36 19.01 7.84
CA ASN A 59 -12.24 19.46 7.03
C ASN A 59 -11.85 18.43 5.95
N GLU A 60 -11.83 17.14 6.32
CA GLU A 60 -11.54 16.04 5.40
C GLU A 60 -12.60 15.95 4.29
N PHE A 61 -13.89 16.04 4.65
CA PHE A 61 -14.99 16.07 3.68
C PHE A 61 -14.88 17.28 2.74
N GLU A 62 -14.68 18.49 3.27
CA GLU A 62 -14.54 19.70 2.47
C GLU A 62 -13.34 19.60 1.53
N ASN A 63 -12.22 19.05 1.99
CA ASN A 63 -11.07 18.77 1.14
C ASN A 63 -11.40 17.78 0.03
N ALA A 64 -12.06 16.65 0.35
CA ALA A 64 -12.46 15.65 -0.64
C ALA A 64 -13.45 16.22 -1.67
N HIS A 65 -14.43 17.01 -1.22
CA HIS A 65 -15.41 17.68 -2.07
C HIS A 65 -14.73 18.67 -3.02
N ASN A 66 -13.88 19.57 -2.50
CA ASN A 66 -13.24 20.62 -3.29
C ASN A 66 -12.22 20.08 -4.29
N ASN A 67 -11.60 18.94 -3.99
CA ASN A 67 -10.71 18.25 -4.93
C ASN A 67 -11.45 17.35 -5.94
N GLY A 68 -12.79 17.33 -5.92
CA GLY A 68 -13.59 16.52 -6.84
C GLY A 68 -13.44 15.02 -6.62
N TRP A 69 -13.14 14.59 -5.40
CA TRP A 69 -13.01 13.17 -5.06
C TRP A 69 -14.35 12.52 -4.75
N LEU A 70 -15.34 13.34 -4.41
CA LEU A 70 -16.71 12.90 -4.19
C LEU A 70 -17.50 13.08 -5.49
N PRO A 71 -18.54 12.26 -5.71
CA PRO A 71 -19.41 12.42 -6.86
C PRO A 71 -19.95 13.85 -6.97
N ALA A 72 -19.89 14.40 -8.18
CA ALA A 72 -20.43 15.72 -8.45
C ALA A 72 -21.96 15.70 -8.48
N TYR A 73 -22.57 16.82 -8.11
CA TYR A 73 -24.00 17.03 -8.28
C TYR A 73 -24.37 16.87 -9.76
N ARG A 74 -25.28 15.94 -10.06
CA ARG A 74 -25.89 15.77 -11.38
C ARG A 74 -27.40 15.86 -11.20
N ASN A 75 -28.02 16.82 -11.90
CA ASN A 75 -29.46 16.99 -11.89
C ASN A 75 -30.10 15.87 -12.72
N LEU A 76 -30.34 14.72 -12.09
CA LEU A 76 -30.99 13.56 -12.68
C LEU A 76 -32.26 13.28 -11.89
N GLU A 77 -33.38 13.12 -12.59
CA GLU A 77 -34.66 12.73 -11.99
C GLU A 77 -34.50 11.42 -11.18
N VAL A 78 -35.02 11.42 -9.96
CA VAL A 78 -34.91 10.28 -9.05
C VAL A 78 -36.09 9.33 -9.31
N PRO A 79 -35.86 8.03 -9.54
CA PRO A 79 -36.96 7.09 -9.71
C PRO A 79 -37.81 6.95 -8.43
N GLU A 80 -39.12 7.02 -8.59
CA GLU A 80 -40.16 7.11 -7.53
C GLU A 80 -40.08 6.04 -6.41
N LYS A 81 -39.59 4.84 -6.72
CA LYS A 81 -39.57 3.70 -5.79
C LYS A 81 -38.39 3.68 -4.81
N VAL A 82 -37.39 4.55 -5.00
CA VAL A 82 -36.14 4.50 -4.21
C VAL A 82 -36.21 5.38 -2.95
N PHE A 83 -37.15 6.33 -2.91
CA PHE A 83 -37.25 7.38 -1.90
C PHE A 83 -37.47 6.90 -0.44
N PRO A 84 -38.34 5.91 -0.13
CA PRO A 84 -38.58 5.50 1.26
C PRO A 84 -37.37 4.82 1.93
N ILE A 85 -36.62 4.03 1.17
CA ILE A 85 -35.39 3.35 1.66
C ILE A 85 -34.29 4.38 1.92
N GLN A 86 -34.22 5.42 1.09
CA GLN A 86 -33.23 6.50 1.20
C GLN A 86 -33.47 7.39 2.42
N LEU A 87 -34.74 7.73 2.73
CA LEU A 87 -35.07 8.53 3.91
C LEU A 87 -34.64 7.83 5.20
N LYS A 88 -34.78 6.50 5.27
CA LYS A 88 -34.28 5.70 6.41
C LYS A 88 -32.77 5.82 6.56
N LEU A 89 -32.01 5.67 5.47
CA LEU A 89 -30.54 5.79 5.49
C LEU A 89 -30.08 7.20 5.90
N ILE A 90 -30.74 8.25 5.41
CA ILE A 90 -30.46 9.63 5.79
C ILE A 90 -30.72 9.85 7.29
N ASN A 91 -31.83 9.33 7.82
CA ASN A 91 -32.14 9.42 9.24
C ASN A 91 -31.14 8.65 10.11
N GLU A 92 -30.68 7.47 9.66
CA GLU A 92 -29.61 6.72 10.32
C GLU A 92 -28.28 7.49 10.31
N ALA A 93 -27.93 8.09 9.17
CA ALA A 93 -26.76 8.95 9.03
C ALA A 93 -26.82 10.13 9.98
N PHE A 94 -27.95 10.83 9.99
CA PHE A 94 -28.19 12.00 10.81
C PHE A 94 -28.12 11.66 12.30
N ALA A 95 -28.73 10.55 12.72
CA ALA A 95 -28.64 10.05 14.09
C ALA A 95 -27.19 9.72 14.49
N MET A 96 -26.40 9.14 13.58
CA MET A 96 -24.99 8.81 13.82
C MET A 96 -24.14 10.07 13.97
N VAL A 97 -24.29 11.02 13.05
CA VAL A 97 -23.56 12.30 13.05
C VAL A 97 -23.90 13.11 14.30
N LYS A 98 -25.18 13.18 14.70
CA LYS A 98 -25.61 13.83 15.95
C LYS A 98 -25.04 13.15 17.19
N ARG A 99 -25.12 11.83 17.28
CA ARG A 99 -24.59 11.04 18.42
C ARG A 99 -23.09 11.23 18.62
N ASN A 100 -22.35 11.39 17.53
CA ASN A 100 -20.89 11.54 17.56
C ASN A 100 -20.43 13.01 17.53
N HIS A 101 -21.36 13.96 17.68
CA HIS A 101 -21.08 15.40 17.65
C HIS A 101 -20.31 15.83 16.39
N LEU A 102 -20.72 15.32 15.23
CA LEU A 102 -20.14 15.61 13.91
C LEU A 102 -20.93 16.71 13.15
N ILE A 103 -21.80 17.43 13.85
CA ILE A 103 -22.47 18.65 13.38
C ILE A 103 -22.59 19.61 14.57
N HIS A 104 -22.58 20.92 14.34
CA HIS A 104 -22.85 21.86 15.42
C HIS A 104 -24.33 21.90 15.77
N THR A 105 -24.63 22.05 17.05
CA THR A 105 -26.01 22.14 17.57
C THR A 105 -26.78 23.38 17.12
N GLY A 106 -26.12 24.34 16.46
CA GLY A 106 -26.73 25.53 15.85
C GLY A 106 -26.76 25.53 14.32
N ASP A 107 -26.18 24.52 13.66
CA ASP A 107 -26.28 24.40 12.21
C ASP A 107 -27.72 24.04 11.85
N ASN A 108 -28.36 24.85 11.02
CA ASN A 108 -29.70 24.56 10.51
C ASN A 108 -29.59 23.44 9.46
N PHE A 109 -29.40 22.21 9.93
CA PHE A 109 -29.24 21.00 9.12
C PHE A 109 -30.62 20.48 8.67
N THR A 110 -31.44 21.38 8.15
CA THR A 110 -32.69 21.04 7.46
C THR A 110 -32.36 20.76 6.01
N ILE A 111 -32.73 19.58 5.53
CA ILE A 111 -32.66 19.19 4.13
C ILE A 111 -34.05 19.47 3.55
N TYR A 112 -34.15 20.46 2.67
CA TYR A 112 -35.39 20.77 1.99
C TYR A 112 -35.43 19.97 0.69
N LEU A 113 -36.43 19.10 0.57
CA LEU A 113 -36.74 18.39 -0.67
C LEU A 113 -37.83 19.22 -1.35
N SER A 114 -37.55 19.80 -2.51
CA SER A 114 -38.60 20.53 -3.24
C SER A 114 -39.59 19.52 -3.79
N GLU A 115 -40.84 19.65 -3.37
CA GLU A 115 -41.97 18.86 -3.87
C GLU A 115 -42.22 19.28 -5.33
N VAL A 116 -41.94 18.39 -6.28
CA VAL A 116 -42.55 18.49 -7.61
C VAL A 116 -43.79 17.62 -7.57
N GLU A 117 -44.97 18.25 -7.52
CA GLU A 117 -46.23 17.55 -7.74
C GLU A 117 -46.26 17.08 -9.19
N ALA A 118 -46.04 15.79 -9.41
CA ALA A 118 -46.41 15.12 -10.64
C ALA A 118 -47.85 14.63 -10.46
N GLU A 119 -48.81 15.33 -11.06
CA GLU A 119 -50.17 14.80 -11.22
C GLU A 119 -50.12 13.58 -12.14
N CYS A 120 -50.53 12.42 -11.63
CA CYS A 120 -50.91 11.28 -12.46
C CYS A 120 -52.33 10.90 -12.07
N GLU A 121 -53.28 11.29 -12.92
CA GLU A 121 -54.65 10.78 -12.88
C GLU A 121 -54.63 9.29 -13.23
N TYR A 122 -54.94 8.43 -12.26
CA TYR A 122 -55.63 7.17 -12.55
C TYR A 122 -56.66 6.91 -11.46
N GLU A 123 -57.93 6.92 -11.88
CA GLU A 123 -59.08 6.56 -11.10
C GLU A 123 -58.99 5.09 -10.62
N HIS A 124 -59.34 4.90 -9.34
CA HIS A 124 -59.80 3.64 -8.72
C HIS A 124 -58.76 2.59 -8.29
N ASP A 125 -57.98 2.85 -7.22
CA ASP A 125 -57.55 1.81 -6.25
C ASP A 125 -57.09 2.43 -4.90
N PRO A 126 -57.53 1.98 -3.69
CA PRO A 126 -57.17 2.56 -2.40
C PRO A 126 -55.73 2.27 -1.90
N LYS A 127 -54.77 1.96 -2.78
CA LYS A 127 -53.34 1.78 -2.43
C LYS A 127 -52.42 2.75 -3.15
N THR A 128 -52.87 3.97 -3.34
CA THR A 128 -52.07 5.06 -3.93
C THR A 128 -51.09 5.60 -2.90
N TYR A 129 -49.84 5.14 -2.93
CA TYR A 129 -48.74 5.90 -2.34
C TYR A 129 -48.50 7.12 -3.25
N LYS A 130 -48.63 8.35 -2.71
CA LYS A 130 -48.19 9.56 -3.42
C LYS A 130 -46.67 9.44 -3.64
N TYR A 131 -46.24 9.38 -4.90
CA TYR A 131 -44.83 9.41 -5.27
C TYR A 131 -44.42 10.87 -5.49
N LEU A 132 -43.43 11.33 -4.72
CA LEU A 132 -42.87 12.67 -4.81
C LEU A 132 -41.64 12.64 -5.71
N GLN A 133 -41.66 13.37 -6.82
CA GLN A 133 -40.45 13.68 -7.57
C GLN A 133 -39.69 14.77 -6.80
N ALA A 134 -38.71 14.37 -5.99
CA ALA A 134 -37.91 15.31 -5.23
C ALA A 134 -36.69 15.77 -6.05
N GLN A 135 -36.66 17.05 -6.40
CA GLN A 135 -35.42 17.72 -6.81
C GLN A 135 -34.67 18.16 -5.54
N ILE A 136 -33.35 17.97 -5.51
CA ILE A 136 -32.49 18.40 -4.41
C ILE A 136 -31.69 19.61 -4.88
N ALA A 137 -31.79 20.73 -4.17
CA ALA A 137 -30.91 21.85 -4.43
C ALA A 137 -29.45 21.48 -4.13
N GLU A 138 -28.49 22.02 -4.88
CA GLU A 138 -27.05 21.74 -4.70
C GLU A 138 -26.57 21.92 -3.26
N LYS A 139 -27.06 22.96 -2.57
CA LYS A 139 -26.77 23.23 -1.14
C LYS A 139 -27.22 22.09 -0.21
N ASP A 140 -28.30 21.40 -0.57
CA ASP A 140 -28.85 20.28 0.20
C ASP A 140 -28.19 18.96 -0.22
N TYR A 141 -27.74 18.84 -1.48
CA TYR A 141 -26.91 17.72 -1.94
C TYR A 141 -25.58 17.65 -1.19
N LYS A 142 -24.92 18.78 -0.97
CA LYS A 142 -23.66 18.82 -0.20
C LYS A 142 -23.86 18.30 1.23
N LYS A 143 -24.95 18.70 1.90
CA LYS A 143 -25.33 18.21 3.24
C LYS A 143 -25.58 16.71 3.24
N VAL A 144 -26.34 16.21 2.28
CA VAL A 144 -26.61 14.77 2.12
C VAL A 144 -25.31 14.01 1.89
N SER A 145 -24.45 14.50 1.00
CA SER A 145 -23.14 13.90 0.72
C SER A 145 -22.26 13.84 1.96
N TYR A 146 -22.27 14.89 2.80
CA TYR A 146 -21.57 14.89 4.09
C TYR A 146 -22.08 13.79 5.04
N LEU A 147 -23.41 13.60 5.13
CA LEU A 147 -24.00 12.53 5.95
C LEU A 147 -23.54 11.13 5.49
N TYR A 148 -23.55 10.88 4.18
CA TYR A 148 -23.08 9.61 3.61
C TYR A 148 -21.57 9.42 3.76
N TYR A 149 -20.81 10.51 3.64
CA TYR A 149 -19.37 10.51 3.90
C TYR A 149 -19.09 10.04 5.32
N CYS A 150 -19.77 10.63 6.32
CA CYS A 150 -19.65 10.21 7.70
C CYS A 150 -20.03 8.74 7.88
N MET A 151 -21.18 8.31 7.35
CA MET A 151 -21.58 6.90 7.43
C MET A 151 -20.57 5.93 6.81
N SER A 152 -19.85 6.35 5.76
CA SER A 152 -18.93 5.48 5.04
C SER A 152 -17.53 5.48 5.63
N PHE A 153 -17.04 6.62 6.10
CA PHE A 153 -15.63 6.84 6.44
C PHE A 153 -15.37 7.34 7.86
N TYR A 154 -16.40 7.46 8.71
CA TYR A 154 -16.21 7.70 10.15
C TYR A 154 -16.28 6.38 10.92
N ASN A 155 -15.11 5.89 11.34
CA ASN A 155 -14.95 4.62 12.07
C ASN A 155 -14.42 4.78 13.51
N ALA A 156 -14.07 6.00 13.94
CA ALA A 156 -13.46 6.23 15.26
C ALA A 156 -14.39 5.87 16.44
N ASP A 157 -15.71 6.02 16.29
CA ASP A 157 -16.69 5.61 17.32
C ASP A 157 -16.72 4.09 17.53
N LEU A 158 -16.53 3.31 16.46
CA LEU A 158 -16.38 1.86 16.55
C LEU A 158 -15.07 1.57 17.28
N LEU A 159 -13.97 2.16 16.82
CA LEU A 159 -12.63 1.85 17.32
C LEU A 159 -12.40 2.21 18.80
N ARG A 160 -13.07 3.24 19.32
CA ARG A 160 -13.02 3.60 20.75
C ARG A 160 -13.70 2.58 21.67
N LYS A 161 -14.72 1.86 21.18
CA LYS A 161 -15.55 0.98 22.01
C LYS A 161 -14.95 -0.39 22.26
N ASN A 162 -13.98 -0.81 21.44
CA ASN A 162 -13.38 -2.14 21.51
C ASN A 162 -11.85 -2.02 21.48
N ASN A 163 -11.17 -2.96 22.12
CA ASN A 163 -9.71 -3.01 22.17
C ASN A 163 -9.15 -3.57 20.83
N TYR A 164 -9.32 -2.81 19.74
CA TYR A 164 -9.16 -3.26 18.34
C TYR A 164 -7.74 -3.56 17.88
N TRP A 165 -6.70 -3.22 18.65
CA TRP A 165 -5.32 -3.40 18.19
C TRP A 165 -5.01 -4.89 17.89
N LYS A 166 -5.49 -5.83 18.72
CA LYS A 166 -5.37 -7.28 18.46
C LYS A 166 -6.12 -7.71 17.21
N ILE A 167 -7.23 -7.05 16.91
CA ILE A 167 -8.06 -7.32 15.73
C ILE A 167 -7.34 -6.86 14.47
N VAL A 168 -6.64 -5.72 14.49
CA VAL A 168 -5.83 -5.24 13.36
C VAL A 168 -4.67 -6.19 13.07
N ILE A 169 -3.92 -6.61 14.10
CA ILE A 169 -2.83 -7.59 13.94
C ILE A 169 -3.34 -8.90 13.34
N HIS A 170 -4.44 -9.41 13.88
CA HIS A 170 -5.05 -10.64 13.39
C HIS A 170 -5.54 -10.48 11.93
N LEU A 171 -6.15 -9.34 11.60
CA LEU A 171 -6.60 -9.02 10.25
C LEU A 171 -5.44 -9.05 9.25
N VAL A 172 -4.30 -8.42 9.57
CA VAL A 172 -3.11 -8.43 8.70
C VAL A 172 -2.62 -9.86 8.43
N GLN A 173 -2.59 -10.71 9.47
CA GLN A 173 -2.18 -12.11 9.34
C GLN A 173 -3.11 -12.93 8.45
N ILE A 174 -4.43 -12.76 8.64
CA ILE A 174 -5.43 -13.44 7.83
C ILE A 174 -5.29 -13.01 6.37
N ILE A 175 -5.17 -11.70 6.11
CA ILE A 175 -5.04 -11.16 4.76
C ILE A 175 -3.78 -11.70 4.08
N LYS A 176 -2.64 -11.68 4.77
CA LYS A 176 -1.38 -12.24 4.27
C LYS A 176 -1.50 -13.73 3.93
N LEU A 177 -2.18 -14.50 4.77
CA LEU A 177 -2.47 -15.91 4.50
C LEU A 177 -3.36 -16.10 3.27
N MET A 178 -4.45 -15.32 3.17
CA MET A 178 -5.42 -15.38 2.08
C MET A 178 -4.76 -15.13 0.72
N ILE A 179 -3.90 -14.11 0.64
CA ILE A 179 -3.22 -13.72 -0.59
C ILE A 179 -2.07 -14.67 -0.94
N SER A 180 -1.22 -15.01 0.03
CA SER A 180 -0.11 -15.96 -0.20
C SER A 180 -0.58 -17.36 -0.65
N LYS A 181 -1.77 -17.79 -0.20
CA LYS A 181 -2.41 -19.04 -0.65
C LYS A 181 -3.26 -18.89 -1.91
N ASN A 182 -3.35 -17.68 -2.46
CA ASN A 182 -4.18 -17.32 -3.62
C ASN A 182 -5.65 -17.73 -3.46
N ILE A 183 -6.22 -17.56 -2.26
CA ILE A 183 -7.58 -18.00 -1.92
C ILE A 183 -8.65 -17.29 -2.77
N PRO A 184 -8.64 -15.94 -2.91
CA PRO A 184 -9.65 -15.26 -3.75
C PRO A 184 -9.70 -15.78 -5.19
N SER A 185 -8.55 -15.93 -5.86
CA SER A 185 -8.48 -16.46 -7.23
C SER A 185 -9.01 -17.89 -7.32
N LYS A 186 -8.61 -18.78 -6.40
CA LYS A 186 -9.07 -20.17 -6.38
C LYS A 186 -10.59 -20.28 -6.22
N VAL A 187 -11.17 -19.49 -5.31
CA VAL A 187 -12.62 -19.45 -5.11
C VAL A 187 -13.35 -18.92 -6.35
N CYS A 188 -12.80 -17.89 -6.98
CA CYS A 188 -13.31 -17.37 -8.24
C CYS A 188 -13.28 -18.44 -9.34
N GLU A 189 -12.15 -19.13 -9.52
CA GLU A 189 -11.98 -20.20 -10.51
C GLU A 189 -12.96 -21.37 -10.27
N GLU A 190 -13.16 -21.76 -9.02
CA GLU A 190 -14.09 -22.84 -8.63
C GLU A 190 -15.54 -22.48 -8.98
N ILE A 191 -16.01 -21.30 -8.55
CA ILE A 191 -17.40 -20.87 -8.76
C ILE A 191 -17.67 -20.59 -10.24
N THR A 192 -16.68 -20.06 -10.96
CA THR A 192 -16.84 -19.73 -12.38
C THR A 192 -16.50 -20.89 -13.32
N ARG A 193 -16.21 -22.09 -12.81
CA ARG A 193 -15.84 -23.27 -13.60
C ARG A 193 -16.95 -23.76 -14.53
N THR A 194 -18.21 -23.62 -14.10
CA THR A 194 -19.41 -24.06 -14.83
C THR A 194 -20.10 -22.94 -15.60
N ILE A 195 -19.54 -21.73 -15.55
CA ILE A 195 -20.07 -20.53 -16.20
C ILE A 195 -19.51 -20.44 -17.63
N SER A 196 -20.32 -19.98 -18.58
CA SER A 196 -19.92 -19.83 -19.98
C SER A 196 -18.74 -18.85 -20.12
N ALA A 197 -17.92 -19.02 -21.16
CA ALA A 197 -16.81 -18.11 -21.45
C ALA A 197 -17.30 -16.66 -21.70
N GLU A 198 -18.49 -16.52 -22.29
CA GLU A 198 -19.13 -15.23 -22.55
C GLU A 198 -19.59 -14.54 -21.26
N ASP A 199 -20.19 -15.29 -20.32
CA ASP A 199 -20.55 -14.77 -18.99
C ASP A 199 -19.30 -14.43 -18.16
N LYS A 200 -18.22 -15.22 -18.28
CA LYS A 200 -16.91 -14.92 -17.68
C LYS A 200 -16.33 -13.60 -18.23
N ALA A 201 -16.35 -13.44 -19.54
CA ALA A 201 -15.92 -12.20 -20.19
C ALA A 201 -16.84 -11.03 -19.80
N ALA A 202 -18.15 -11.25 -19.63
CA ALA A 202 -19.09 -10.22 -19.20
C ALA A 202 -18.87 -9.79 -17.74
N LEU A 203 -18.50 -10.72 -16.85
CA LEU A 203 -18.05 -10.39 -15.48
C LEU A 203 -16.81 -9.48 -15.54
N GLN A 204 -15.85 -9.78 -16.41
CA GLN A 204 -14.63 -8.99 -16.63
C GLN A 204 -14.84 -7.68 -17.39
N LYS A 205 -15.86 -7.57 -18.24
CA LYS A 205 -16.15 -6.35 -19.03
C LYS A 205 -16.87 -5.27 -18.22
N HIS A 206 -17.61 -5.66 -17.18
CA HIS A 206 -18.25 -4.69 -16.26
C HIS A 206 -17.24 -3.95 -15.36
N PHE A 207 -15.94 -4.25 -15.46
CA PHE A 207 -14.87 -3.43 -14.87
C PHE A 207 -14.74 -2.04 -15.52
N HIS A 208 -15.21 -1.88 -16.76
CA HIS A 208 -14.98 -0.66 -17.56
C HIS A 208 -16.24 0.18 -17.81
N GLN A 209 -17.38 -0.19 -17.22
CA GLN A 209 -18.61 0.59 -17.42
C GLN A 209 -18.72 1.66 -16.33
N ALA A 210 -18.40 2.90 -16.69
CA ALA A 210 -18.83 4.07 -15.93
C ALA A 210 -20.35 4.05 -15.84
N GLY A 211 -20.88 3.91 -14.63
CA GLY A 211 -22.32 3.91 -14.41
C GLY A 211 -22.91 5.28 -14.76
N ASN A 212 -23.97 5.29 -15.57
CA ASN A 212 -24.89 6.43 -15.61
C ASN A 212 -25.78 6.37 -14.36
N SER A 213 -25.22 6.74 -13.21
CA SER A 213 -25.92 6.68 -11.93
C SER A 213 -26.59 8.01 -11.59
N THR A 214 -27.84 7.92 -11.13
CA THR A 214 -28.63 9.00 -10.52
C THR A 214 -27.91 9.60 -9.29
N LEU A 215 -28.35 10.77 -8.83
CA LEU A 215 -27.83 11.47 -7.63
C LEU A 215 -27.65 10.55 -6.41
N TRP A 216 -28.61 9.64 -6.22
CA TRP A 216 -28.65 8.71 -5.10
C TRP A 216 -27.86 7.45 -5.33
N GLU A 217 -27.82 6.95 -6.58
CA GLU A 217 -26.90 5.89 -6.94
C GLU A 217 -25.46 6.38 -6.76
N ASN A 218 -25.14 7.65 -7.04
CA ASN A 218 -23.81 8.21 -6.80
C ASN A 218 -23.46 8.31 -5.30
N THR A 219 -24.40 8.69 -4.43
CA THR A 219 -24.16 8.72 -2.97
C THR A 219 -24.17 7.33 -2.33
N HIS A 220 -24.95 6.39 -2.86
CA HIS A 220 -24.94 4.97 -2.47
C HIS A 220 -23.72 4.22 -3.01
N ASN A 221 -23.21 4.62 -4.18
CA ASN A 221 -22.04 4.06 -4.87
C ASN A 221 -20.74 4.79 -4.55
N LEU A 222 -20.73 5.76 -3.63
CA LEU A 222 -19.49 6.40 -3.13
C LEU A 222 -18.43 5.34 -2.77
N TRP A 223 -18.89 4.20 -2.26
CA TRP A 223 -18.08 3.04 -1.98
C TRP A 223 -17.49 2.34 -3.22
N GLN A 224 -18.26 2.21 -4.29
CA GLN A 224 -17.84 1.57 -5.54
C GLN A 224 -16.85 2.43 -6.34
N GLU A 225 -16.90 3.76 -6.17
CA GLU A 225 -15.91 4.68 -6.75
C GLU A 225 -14.50 4.38 -6.22
N PHE A 226 -14.37 4.07 -4.93
CA PHE A 226 -13.08 3.75 -4.31
C PHE A 226 -12.75 2.26 -4.30
N PHE A 227 -13.76 1.40 -4.12
CA PHE A 227 -13.62 -0.05 -3.92
C PHE A 227 -14.65 -0.83 -4.76
N PRO A 228 -14.41 -0.99 -6.06
CA PRO A 228 -15.28 -1.77 -6.92
C PRO A 228 -15.43 -3.20 -6.38
N TYR A 229 -16.67 -3.72 -6.30
CA TYR A 229 -16.90 -5.11 -5.89
C TYR A 229 -16.22 -6.12 -6.81
N GLN A 230 -15.92 -5.70 -8.04
CA GLN A 230 -15.28 -6.47 -9.09
C GLN A 230 -13.81 -6.76 -8.80
N ASP A 231 -13.15 -5.98 -7.93
CA ASP A 231 -11.74 -6.18 -7.60
C ASP A 231 -11.46 -7.60 -7.09
N ILE A 232 -12.42 -8.21 -6.39
CA ILE A 232 -12.31 -9.56 -5.81
C ILE A 232 -12.19 -10.69 -6.84
N ILE A 233 -12.60 -10.45 -8.10
CA ILE A 233 -12.56 -11.48 -9.15
C ILE A 233 -11.16 -11.60 -9.76
N LEU A 234 -10.35 -10.53 -9.66
CA LEU A 234 -9.03 -10.49 -10.28
C LEU A 234 -8.02 -11.26 -9.42
N PRO A 235 -7.08 -11.99 -10.02
CA PRO A 235 -5.85 -12.36 -9.33
C PRO A 235 -5.13 -11.11 -8.82
N TYR A 236 -4.50 -11.21 -7.64
CA TYR A 236 -3.87 -10.06 -6.97
C TYR A 236 -2.87 -9.31 -7.87
N GLU A 237 -2.00 -10.03 -8.58
CA GLU A 237 -1.00 -9.40 -9.48
C GLU A 237 -1.63 -8.61 -10.64
N ILE A 238 -2.79 -9.06 -11.14
CA ILE A 238 -3.53 -8.36 -12.19
C ILE A 238 -4.18 -7.11 -11.61
N TRP A 239 -4.87 -7.26 -10.47
CA TRP A 239 -5.44 -6.13 -9.74
C TRP A 239 -4.39 -5.06 -9.44
N LYS A 240 -3.21 -5.48 -8.94
CA LYS A 240 -2.11 -4.58 -8.59
C LYS A 240 -1.68 -3.75 -9.80
N LYS A 241 -1.37 -4.41 -10.92
CA LYS A 241 -0.98 -3.74 -12.17
C LYS A 241 -2.05 -2.77 -12.67
N GLU A 242 -3.32 -3.14 -12.58
CA GLU A 242 -4.43 -2.28 -13.03
C GLU A 242 -4.61 -1.04 -12.13
N LYS A 243 -4.46 -1.18 -10.81
CA LYS A 243 -4.58 -0.05 -9.88
C LYS A 243 -3.35 0.86 -9.91
N GLU A 244 -2.15 0.30 -10.06
CA GLU A 244 -0.91 1.08 -10.22
C GLU A 244 -0.93 1.94 -11.49
N ALA A 245 -1.68 1.52 -12.52
CA ALA A 245 -1.92 2.35 -13.71
C ALA A 245 -2.80 3.59 -13.45
N GLN A 246 -3.43 3.68 -12.27
CA GLN A 246 -4.29 4.78 -11.83
C GLN A 246 -3.83 5.34 -10.47
N PRO A 247 -2.61 5.91 -10.40
CA PRO A 247 -1.94 6.21 -9.12
C PRO A 247 -2.71 7.19 -8.23
N SER A 248 -3.37 8.20 -8.83
CA SER A 248 -4.19 9.16 -8.06
C SER A 248 -5.41 8.49 -7.41
N LEU A 249 -6.07 7.57 -8.12
CA LEU A 249 -7.21 6.84 -7.59
C LEU A 249 -6.75 5.83 -6.53
N LEU A 250 -5.67 5.08 -6.81
CA LEU A 250 -5.10 4.13 -5.86
C LEU A 250 -4.69 4.80 -4.54
N ALA A 251 -4.01 5.96 -4.58
CA ALA A 251 -3.64 6.69 -3.38
C ALA A 251 -4.86 7.10 -2.53
N LYS A 252 -5.95 7.54 -3.17
CA LYS A 252 -7.22 7.87 -2.49
C LYS A 252 -7.88 6.63 -1.91
N SER A 253 -7.99 5.56 -2.70
CA SER A 253 -8.56 4.29 -2.24
C SER A 253 -7.78 3.73 -1.06
N LEU A 254 -6.44 3.84 -1.04
CA LEU A 254 -5.64 3.43 0.10
C LEU A 254 -5.98 4.24 1.35
N PHE A 255 -6.06 5.57 1.27
CA PHE A 255 -6.53 6.39 2.39
C PHE A 255 -7.92 5.97 2.88
N TYR A 256 -8.89 5.87 1.97
CA TYR A 256 -10.25 5.53 2.33
C TYR A 256 -10.40 4.10 2.86
N SER A 257 -9.52 3.17 2.47
CA SER A 257 -9.53 1.78 2.95
C SER A 257 -9.17 1.68 4.44
N LEU A 258 -8.47 2.68 4.96
CA LEU A 258 -8.12 2.82 6.37
C LEU A 258 -9.28 3.41 7.20
N CYS A 259 -9.98 4.39 6.62
CA CYS A 259 -11.05 5.14 7.31
C CYS A 259 -12.42 4.49 7.20
N ILE A 260 -12.53 3.41 6.43
CA ILE A 260 -13.79 2.75 6.11
C ILE A 260 -14.55 2.26 7.35
N ARG A 261 -15.86 2.47 7.36
CA ARG A 261 -16.77 1.99 8.41
C ARG A 261 -17.32 0.61 8.07
N LEU A 262 -16.99 -0.38 8.91
CA LEU A 262 -17.51 -1.75 8.81
C LEU A 262 -18.31 -2.07 10.09
N ASP A 263 -19.63 -2.00 10.02
CA ASP A 263 -20.54 -2.17 11.17
C ASP A 263 -21.15 -3.59 11.29
N GLY A 264 -20.69 -4.51 10.44
CA GLY A 264 -20.77 -5.96 10.65
C GLY A 264 -22.08 -6.67 10.33
N ARG A 265 -23.07 -6.02 9.68
CA ARG A 265 -24.39 -6.65 9.41
C ARG A 265 -24.72 -6.76 7.92
N GLY A 266 -25.02 -7.97 7.45
CA GLY A 266 -25.59 -8.23 6.13
C GLY A 266 -24.60 -8.64 5.03
N ILE A 267 -25.13 -9.12 3.90
CA ILE A 267 -24.31 -9.62 2.77
C ILE A 267 -23.54 -8.50 2.06
N SER A 268 -24.11 -7.30 1.96
CA SER A 268 -23.44 -6.12 1.43
C SER A 268 -22.17 -5.78 2.21
N GLN A 269 -22.16 -5.94 3.54
CA GLN A 269 -20.96 -5.72 4.35
C GLN A 269 -19.88 -6.77 4.11
N LYS A 270 -20.26 -8.02 3.82
CA LYS A 270 -19.28 -9.07 3.44
C LYS A 270 -18.62 -8.72 2.12
N GLN A 271 -19.38 -8.27 1.13
CA GLN A 271 -18.85 -7.84 -0.16
C GLN A 271 -17.88 -6.67 -0.02
N LYS A 272 -18.28 -5.66 0.76
CA LYS A 272 -17.43 -4.52 1.14
C LYS A 272 -16.12 -4.96 1.80
N LEU A 273 -16.20 -5.87 2.76
CA LEU A 273 -15.01 -6.39 3.43
C LEU A 273 -14.07 -7.08 2.43
N MET A 274 -14.63 -7.87 1.51
CA MET A 274 -13.80 -8.63 0.57
C MET A 274 -13.17 -7.76 -0.53
N SER A 275 -13.82 -6.68 -0.97
CA SER A 275 -13.20 -5.75 -1.93
C SER A 275 -12.03 -4.96 -1.35
N LEU A 276 -11.89 -4.93 -0.02
CA LEU A 276 -10.78 -4.25 0.67
C LEU A 276 -9.53 -5.14 0.86
N ILE A 277 -9.64 -6.47 0.72
CA ILE A 277 -8.52 -7.38 1.06
C ILE A 277 -7.25 -7.02 0.28
N TYR A 278 -7.36 -6.71 -1.01
CA TYR A 278 -6.19 -6.35 -1.82
C TYR A 278 -5.60 -4.99 -1.45
N TYR A 279 -6.44 -4.00 -1.17
CA TYR A 279 -5.98 -2.70 -0.68
C TYR A 279 -5.25 -2.82 0.66
N TRP A 280 -5.79 -3.61 1.59
CA TRP A 280 -5.15 -3.86 2.88
C TRP A 280 -3.87 -4.68 2.74
N TYR A 281 -3.81 -5.66 1.84
CA TYR A 281 -2.56 -6.39 1.58
C TYR A 281 -1.50 -5.47 0.99
N TYR A 282 -1.84 -4.70 -0.05
CA TYR A 282 -0.95 -3.72 -0.67
C TYR A 282 -0.48 -2.66 0.33
N GLY A 283 -1.38 -2.15 1.17
CA GLY A 283 -1.04 -1.13 2.17
C GLY A 283 -0.24 -1.64 3.36
N PHE A 284 -0.65 -2.73 4.01
CA PHE A 284 0.00 -3.26 5.22
C PHE A 284 1.21 -4.13 4.91
N VAL A 285 1.05 -5.11 4.01
CA VAL A 285 2.06 -6.17 3.79
C VAL A 285 3.15 -5.69 2.84
N GLU A 286 2.78 -4.95 1.78
CA GLU A 286 3.76 -4.33 0.87
C GLU A 286 4.23 -2.95 1.33
N GLY A 287 3.60 -2.38 2.38
CA GLY A 287 4.10 -1.19 3.08
C GLY A 287 3.62 0.16 2.54
N HIS A 288 2.72 0.19 1.56
CA HIS A 288 2.27 1.41 0.90
C HIS A 288 1.42 2.34 1.77
N TYR A 289 0.95 1.91 2.96
CA TYR A 289 0.35 2.85 3.91
C TYR A 289 1.35 3.85 4.49
N THR A 290 2.65 3.57 4.41
CA THR A 290 3.68 4.54 4.76
C THR A 290 3.60 5.78 3.87
N GLU A 291 3.36 5.58 2.56
CA GLU A 291 3.15 6.67 1.61
C GLU A 291 1.86 7.43 1.91
N THR A 292 0.77 6.74 2.28
CA THR A 292 -0.49 7.39 2.71
C THR A 292 -0.27 8.30 3.92
N ILE A 293 0.54 7.88 4.90
CA ILE A 293 0.90 8.73 6.05
C ILE A 293 1.64 9.99 5.59
N PHE A 294 2.57 9.85 4.64
CA PHE A 294 3.33 10.99 4.11
C PHE A 294 2.50 11.92 3.23
N ASP A 295 1.59 11.39 2.41
CA ASP A 295 0.59 12.16 1.68
C ASP A 295 -0.22 13.02 2.66
N GLY A 296 -0.64 12.44 3.79
CA GLY A 296 -1.31 13.16 4.87
C GLY A 296 -0.44 14.25 5.51
N LEU A 297 0.85 14.00 5.75
CA LEU A 297 1.81 15.01 6.24
C LEU A 297 1.99 16.18 5.28
N HIS A 298 1.86 15.94 3.97
CA HIS A 298 1.88 16.97 2.95
C HIS A 298 0.50 17.63 2.70
N GLY A 299 -0.50 17.28 3.51
CA GLY A 299 -1.82 17.91 3.49
C GLY A 299 -2.77 17.38 2.42
N ALA A 300 -2.48 16.24 1.80
CA ALA A 300 -3.32 15.66 0.75
C ALA A 300 -4.78 15.44 1.20
N TYR A 301 -5.00 15.18 2.49
CA TYR A 301 -6.31 14.84 3.06
C TYR A 301 -6.93 15.96 3.91
N GLY A 302 -6.37 17.18 3.84
CA GLY A 302 -6.83 18.33 4.60
C GLY A 302 -5.88 18.72 5.73
N SER A 303 -6.00 19.98 6.16
CA SER A 303 -5.11 20.60 7.15
C SER A 303 -5.30 20.05 8.57
N GLU A 304 -6.51 19.62 8.94
CA GLU A 304 -6.74 19.00 10.25
C GLU A 304 -6.16 17.59 10.32
N GLU A 305 -6.21 16.84 9.22
CA GLU A 305 -5.56 15.53 9.13
C GLU A 305 -4.03 15.65 9.18
N GLN A 306 -3.48 16.64 8.47
CA GLN A 306 -2.06 16.98 8.55
C GLN A 306 -1.63 17.29 9.99
N LYS A 307 -2.36 18.16 10.69
CA LYS A 307 -2.09 18.51 12.10
C LYS A 307 -2.16 17.29 13.00
N LEU A 308 -3.13 16.40 12.78
CA LEU A 308 -3.25 15.15 13.53
C LEU A 308 -2.00 14.29 13.35
N ILE A 309 -1.57 14.04 12.12
CA ILE A 309 -0.42 13.17 11.84
C ILE A 309 0.87 13.79 12.42
N ILE A 310 1.08 15.11 12.27
CA ILE A 310 2.21 15.82 12.90
C ILE A 310 2.22 15.61 14.42
N ARG A 311 1.06 15.75 15.06
CA ARG A 311 0.92 15.52 16.51
C ARG A 311 1.25 14.07 16.88
N LEU A 312 0.84 13.08 16.10
CA LEU A 312 1.17 11.67 16.35
C LEU A 312 2.68 11.43 16.33
N PHE A 313 3.38 11.96 15.33
CA PHE A 313 4.84 11.92 15.29
C PHE A 313 5.51 12.66 16.45
N SER A 314 4.89 13.75 16.92
CA SER A 314 5.42 14.54 18.03
C SER A 314 5.26 13.84 19.39
N LEU A 315 4.32 12.90 19.48
CA LEU A 315 4.04 12.08 20.67
C LEU A 315 4.76 10.72 20.62
N GLU A 316 5.33 10.35 19.49
CA GLU A 316 6.09 9.12 19.34
C GLU A 316 7.45 9.27 20.02
N ASN A 317 7.77 8.33 20.91
CA ASN A 317 9.01 8.34 21.70
C ASN A 317 9.92 7.17 21.35
N ASP A 318 9.43 6.19 20.59
CA ASP A 318 10.21 5.07 20.12
C ASP A 318 11.16 5.51 18.99
N LYS A 319 12.46 5.43 19.28
CA LYS A 319 13.52 5.85 18.34
C LYS A 319 13.58 4.98 17.09
N ASP A 320 13.23 3.70 17.21
CA ASP A 320 13.29 2.76 16.09
C ASP A 320 12.09 3.01 15.14
N VAL A 321 10.92 3.32 15.69
CA VAL A 321 9.75 3.79 14.92
C VAL A 321 10.07 5.08 14.16
N LEU A 322 10.63 6.09 14.84
CA LEU A 322 10.97 7.36 14.22
C LEU A 322 12.07 7.21 13.16
N LYS A 323 13.06 6.34 13.40
CA LYS A 323 14.10 6.00 12.43
C LYS A 323 13.51 5.31 11.20
N TYR A 324 12.57 4.36 11.39
CA TYR A 324 11.85 3.73 10.29
C TYR A 324 11.15 4.78 9.41
N PHE A 325 10.34 5.66 10.00
CA PHE A 325 9.62 6.68 9.25
C PHE A 325 10.56 7.69 8.59
N SER A 326 11.67 8.06 9.23
CA SER A 326 12.68 8.95 8.62
C SER A 326 13.29 8.33 7.35
N VAL A 327 13.69 7.04 7.41
CA VAL A 327 14.24 6.34 6.24
C VAL A 327 13.21 6.22 5.12
N GLN A 328 11.96 5.87 5.46
CA GLN A 328 10.89 5.76 4.47
C GLN A 328 10.53 7.12 3.86
N TYR A 329 10.57 8.19 4.66
CA TYR A 329 10.28 9.55 4.20
C TYR A 329 11.31 10.05 3.20
N ASP A 330 12.59 9.75 3.43
CA ASP A 330 13.66 10.04 2.46
C ASP A 330 13.46 9.33 1.12
N ILE A 331 12.94 8.09 1.14
CA ILE A 331 12.59 7.34 -0.07
C ILE A 331 11.43 8.04 -0.79
N TYR A 332 10.34 8.29 -0.07
CA TYR A 332 9.15 8.97 -0.57
C TYR A 332 9.47 10.34 -1.20
N CYS A 333 10.26 11.18 -0.53
CA CYS A 333 10.66 12.48 -1.05
C CYS A 333 11.56 12.37 -2.28
N SER A 334 12.35 11.30 -2.40
CA SER A 334 13.20 11.08 -3.57
C SER A 334 12.37 10.63 -4.78
N GLU A 335 11.42 9.72 -4.57
CA GLU A 335 10.56 9.16 -5.63
C GLU A 335 9.57 10.19 -6.19
N ARG A 336 9.11 11.13 -5.34
CA ARG A 336 8.20 12.21 -5.73
C ARG A 336 8.88 13.55 -5.99
N GLU A 337 10.22 13.55 -6.03
CA GLU A 337 11.04 14.74 -6.31
C GLU A 337 10.70 15.96 -5.42
N ILE A 338 10.38 15.71 -4.14
CA ILE A 338 9.98 16.77 -3.20
C ILE A 338 11.19 17.65 -2.88
N PRO A 339 11.13 18.97 -3.16
CA PRO A 339 12.23 19.90 -2.90
C PRO A 339 12.60 19.95 -1.41
N GLU A 340 13.89 20.11 -1.11
CA GLU A 340 14.42 20.09 0.27
C GLU A 340 13.75 21.12 1.22
N LYS A 341 13.28 22.24 0.65
CA LYS A 341 12.53 23.30 1.34
C LYS A 341 11.12 22.88 1.77
N ASP A 342 10.52 21.94 1.06
CA ASP A 342 9.14 21.46 1.26
C ASP A 342 9.13 20.16 2.08
N ARG A 343 10.31 19.62 2.42
CA ARG A 343 10.46 18.42 3.24
C ARG A 343 10.22 18.70 4.73
N ILE A 344 9.49 17.80 5.37
CA ILE A 344 9.14 17.86 6.79
C ILE A 344 10.40 17.68 7.65
N SER A 345 10.74 18.73 8.41
CA SER A 345 12.02 18.86 9.12
C SER A 345 12.28 17.80 10.19
N PHE A 346 11.25 17.38 10.93
CA PHE A 346 11.39 16.40 12.03
C PHE A 346 11.55 14.95 11.54
N LEU A 347 11.27 14.67 10.27
CA LEU A 347 11.54 13.39 9.63
C LEU A 347 12.89 13.36 8.91
N LYS A 348 13.64 14.49 8.90
CA LYS A 348 14.98 14.52 8.33
C LYS A 348 15.92 13.64 9.17
N PRO A 349 16.79 12.85 8.53
CA PRO A 349 17.72 11.92 9.22
C PRO A 349 18.61 12.55 10.29
N THR A 350 18.76 13.88 10.27
CA THR A 350 19.68 14.65 11.11
C THR A 350 19.13 15.12 12.46
N GLN A 351 17.85 14.89 12.81
CA GLN A 351 17.28 15.40 14.08
C GLN A 351 17.15 14.39 15.23
N LEU A 352 17.18 13.08 14.96
CA LEU A 352 17.01 12.05 16.00
C LEU A 352 18.25 11.82 16.89
N GLN A 353 19.38 12.49 16.63
CA GLN A 353 20.63 12.28 17.37
C GLN A 353 20.95 13.33 18.44
N ASN A 354 20.19 14.42 18.58
CA ASN A 354 20.50 15.47 19.55
C ASN A 354 19.40 15.65 20.60
N LYS A 355 19.26 14.66 21.49
CA LYS A 355 18.98 14.90 22.91
C LYS A 355 19.31 13.66 23.73
N ASN A 356 20.28 13.87 24.62
CA ASN A 356 20.78 12.96 25.67
C ASN A 356 21.67 11.82 25.20
N ALA A 357 22.92 12.20 24.90
CA ALA A 357 24.08 11.37 25.18
C ALA A 357 24.18 11.13 26.70
N ALA A 358 23.78 9.95 27.16
CA ALA A 358 24.28 9.38 28.41
C ALA A 358 24.31 7.86 28.26
N LYS A 359 25.56 7.36 28.19
CA LYS A 359 26.01 5.97 28.23
C LYS A 359 24.97 4.98 28.76
N VAL A 360 24.43 4.15 27.88
CA VAL A 360 24.03 2.79 28.20
C VAL A 360 24.57 1.90 27.09
N LYS A 361 25.50 1.01 27.43
CA LYS A 361 25.89 -0.09 26.57
C LYS A 361 24.66 -0.97 26.39
N MET A 362 23.91 -0.77 25.32
CA MET A 362 22.93 -1.76 24.88
C MET A 362 23.70 -2.84 24.13
N GLN A 363 23.64 -4.06 24.65
CA GLN A 363 23.99 -5.25 23.88
C GLN A 363 23.07 -5.30 22.67
N GLU A 364 23.62 -4.96 21.51
CA GLU A 364 23.06 -5.30 20.21
C GLU A 364 22.89 -6.82 20.17
N LYS A 365 21.65 -7.31 20.18
CA LYS A 365 21.38 -8.61 19.56
C LYS A 365 21.40 -8.35 18.06
N ALA A 366 22.51 -8.75 17.46
CA ALA A 366 22.74 -8.71 16.03
C ALA A 366 21.50 -9.19 15.26
N GLN A 367 20.99 -8.35 14.36
CA GLN A 367 20.21 -8.80 13.23
C GLN A 367 21.04 -9.88 12.54
N SER A 368 20.50 -11.09 12.43
CA SER A 368 21.15 -12.20 11.76
C SER A 368 21.28 -11.86 10.26
N ALA A 369 22.42 -11.28 9.88
CA ALA A 369 22.87 -11.29 8.50
C ALA A 369 22.96 -12.76 8.06
N ILE A 370 22.12 -13.15 7.11
CA ILE A 370 22.32 -14.43 6.42
C ILE A 370 23.60 -14.24 5.60
N SER A 371 24.69 -14.82 6.09
CA SER A 371 25.96 -15.00 5.35
C SER A 371 25.66 -15.66 4.01
N TYR A 372 25.56 -14.87 2.94
CA TYR A 372 25.25 -15.36 1.60
C TYR A 372 26.56 -15.64 0.84
N GLN A 373 26.77 -16.91 0.50
CA GLN A 373 27.82 -17.38 -0.40
C GLN A 373 27.17 -17.88 -1.68
N LEU A 374 27.59 -17.32 -2.83
CA LEU A 374 27.15 -17.81 -4.14
C LEU A 374 27.87 -19.11 -4.48
N LYS A 375 27.29 -19.89 -5.40
CA LYS A 375 28.00 -21.00 -6.03
C LYS A 375 29.19 -20.47 -6.84
N LEU A 376 30.14 -21.33 -7.16
CA LEU A 376 31.21 -20.97 -8.09
C LEU A 376 30.62 -20.65 -9.48
N PRO A 377 31.06 -19.57 -10.14
CA PRO A 377 30.75 -19.29 -11.55
C PRO A 377 31.16 -20.44 -12.47
N GLU A 378 30.48 -20.54 -13.62
CA GLU A 378 30.77 -21.59 -14.59
C GLU A 378 32.19 -21.43 -15.19
N GLY A 379 33.01 -22.48 -15.04
CA GLY A 379 34.41 -22.49 -15.48
C GLY A 379 35.39 -21.83 -14.51
N PHE A 380 35.01 -21.64 -13.25
CA PHE A 380 35.90 -21.19 -12.18
C PHE A 380 35.99 -22.25 -11.07
N ASP A 381 37.20 -22.51 -10.58
CA ASP A 381 37.41 -23.15 -9.27
C ASP A 381 37.80 -22.11 -8.20
N LYS A 382 38.08 -22.58 -6.98
CA LYS A 382 38.43 -21.72 -5.84
C LYS A 382 39.70 -20.90 -6.07
N GLU A 383 40.70 -21.45 -6.75
CA GLU A 383 41.95 -20.74 -7.04
C GLU A 383 41.73 -19.71 -8.15
N HIS A 384 40.91 -20.01 -9.17
CA HIS A 384 40.52 -19.04 -10.19
C HIS A 384 39.73 -17.87 -9.57
N ILE A 385 38.86 -18.12 -8.58
CA ILE A 385 38.16 -17.05 -7.84
C ILE A 385 39.13 -16.19 -7.04
N LYS A 386 40.08 -16.79 -6.33
CA LYS A 386 41.09 -16.07 -5.56
C LYS A 386 41.96 -15.19 -6.46
N TYR A 387 42.33 -15.68 -7.64
CA TYR A 387 43.04 -14.94 -8.66
C TYR A 387 42.20 -13.79 -9.25
N LEU A 388 40.93 -14.06 -9.60
CA LEU A 388 39.98 -13.03 -10.07
C LEU A 388 39.83 -11.89 -9.06
N VAL A 389 39.63 -12.21 -7.77
CA VAL A 389 39.54 -11.19 -6.71
C VAL A 389 40.87 -10.44 -6.55
N GLY A 390 41.99 -11.09 -6.83
CA GLY A 390 43.30 -10.46 -7.01
C GLY A 390 43.26 -9.34 -8.04
N LEU A 391 42.82 -9.66 -9.27
CA LEU A 391 42.72 -8.71 -10.39
C LEU A 391 41.71 -7.58 -10.11
N VAL A 392 40.56 -7.88 -9.48
CA VAL A 392 39.57 -6.86 -9.09
C VAL A 392 40.16 -5.83 -8.11
N TYR A 393 41.10 -6.26 -7.26
CA TYR A 393 41.82 -5.38 -6.35
C TYR A 393 42.99 -4.65 -7.02
N SER A 394 43.90 -5.37 -7.68
CA SER A 394 45.16 -4.80 -8.19
C SER A 394 44.96 -3.95 -9.45
N ASP A 395 44.16 -4.46 -10.39
CA ASP A 395 44.10 -3.95 -11.75
C ASP A 395 42.86 -3.05 -11.92
N LEU A 396 41.70 -3.52 -11.44
CA LEU A 396 40.46 -2.74 -11.50
C LEU A 396 40.35 -1.72 -10.36
N LYS A 397 41.02 -1.95 -9.23
CA LYS A 397 40.94 -1.14 -8.01
C LYS A 397 39.51 -0.91 -7.52
N LEU A 398 38.62 -1.89 -7.77
CA LEU A 398 37.20 -1.81 -7.43
C LEU A 398 36.89 -2.20 -5.98
N ILE A 399 37.87 -2.70 -5.22
CA ILE A 399 37.72 -2.98 -3.78
C ILE A 399 38.99 -2.57 -3.00
N GLY A 400 38.89 -2.50 -1.67
CA GLY A 400 40.04 -2.39 -0.75
C GLY A 400 40.71 -3.74 -0.48
N LEU A 401 41.95 -3.72 0.04
CA LEU A 401 42.70 -4.94 0.39
C LEU A 401 41.97 -5.76 1.45
N GLU A 402 41.39 -5.05 2.42
CA GLU A 402 40.57 -5.55 3.50
C GLU A 402 39.28 -6.25 3.03
N PHE A 403 38.85 -6.00 1.79
CA PHE A 403 37.65 -6.59 1.21
C PHE A 403 37.88 -7.82 0.34
N LYS A 404 39.15 -8.16 0.02
CA LYS A 404 39.50 -9.38 -0.73
C LYS A 404 38.95 -10.66 -0.10
N PRO A 405 39.12 -10.93 1.22
CA PRO A 405 38.62 -12.17 1.79
C PRO A 405 37.09 -12.26 1.76
N TYR A 406 36.37 -11.13 1.89
CA TYR A 406 34.90 -11.11 1.86
C TYR A 406 34.35 -11.31 0.44
N LEU A 407 34.96 -10.68 -0.58
CA LEU A 407 34.57 -10.90 -1.97
C LEU A 407 34.88 -12.34 -2.42
N THR A 408 36.01 -12.90 -1.98
CA THR A 408 36.39 -14.30 -2.25
C THR A 408 35.33 -15.26 -1.69
N TYR A 409 34.91 -15.03 -0.44
CA TYR A 409 33.85 -15.81 0.18
C TYR A 409 32.52 -15.68 -0.59
N PHE A 410 32.11 -14.44 -0.88
CA PHE A 410 30.84 -14.15 -1.55
C PHE A 410 30.71 -14.85 -2.92
N LEU A 411 31.80 -14.96 -3.67
CA LEU A 411 31.85 -15.62 -4.99
C LEU A 411 31.97 -17.16 -4.94
N GLY A 412 31.93 -17.77 -3.75
CA GLY A 412 32.01 -19.24 -3.60
C GLY A 412 33.41 -19.79 -3.33
N GLY A 413 34.41 -18.94 -3.11
CA GLY A 413 35.79 -19.32 -2.77
C GLY A 413 36.05 -19.46 -1.26
N GLU A 414 37.29 -19.83 -0.91
CA GLU A 414 37.75 -19.92 0.48
C GLU A 414 38.17 -18.54 1.01
N GLY A 415 37.17 -17.81 1.51
CA GLY A 415 37.34 -16.48 2.11
C GLY A 415 36.74 -16.36 3.51
N ILE A 416 36.58 -15.13 3.98
CA ILE A 416 35.94 -14.82 5.27
C ILE A 416 34.50 -14.38 5.00
N ALA A 417 33.52 -14.95 5.70
CA ALA A 417 32.14 -14.51 5.61
C ALA A 417 32.00 -13.04 6.06
N PRO A 418 31.31 -12.18 5.28
CA PRO A 418 31.04 -10.81 5.72
C PRO A 418 30.10 -10.82 6.94
N SER A 419 30.33 -9.90 7.88
CA SER A 419 29.45 -9.68 9.04
C SER A 419 28.42 -8.59 8.73
N ALA A 420 27.33 -8.54 9.50
CA ALA A 420 26.27 -7.53 9.38
C ALA A 420 26.79 -6.08 9.43
N GLU A 421 27.93 -5.88 10.10
CA GLU A 421 28.55 -4.57 10.30
C GLU A 421 29.54 -4.19 9.19
N LYS A 422 29.86 -5.10 8.25
CA LYS A 422 30.96 -4.90 7.29
C LYS A 422 30.60 -5.34 5.88
N LEU A 423 29.83 -4.48 5.20
CA LEU A 423 29.50 -4.61 3.77
C LEU A 423 30.74 -4.39 2.89
N ILE A 424 30.79 -5.08 1.75
CA ILE A 424 31.87 -4.96 0.77
C ILE A 424 31.77 -3.61 0.07
N GLN A 425 32.80 -2.78 0.22
CA GLN A 425 32.86 -1.47 -0.44
C GLN A 425 33.40 -1.61 -1.86
N TRP A 426 32.50 -1.48 -2.83
CA TRP A 426 32.80 -1.44 -4.25
C TRP A 426 33.07 -0.01 -4.70
N LYS A 427 34.31 0.27 -5.09
CA LYS A 427 34.81 1.59 -5.51
C LYS A 427 34.30 2.04 -6.88
N GLY A 428 33.59 1.19 -7.60
CA GLY A 428 32.86 1.56 -8.81
C GLY A 428 31.44 2.02 -8.52
N ASN A 429 30.72 2.40 -9.58
CA ASN A 429 29.29 2.74 -9.50
C ASN A 429 28.41 1.47 -9.62
N ARG A 430 27.08 1.65 -9.50
CA ARG A 430 26.09 0.58 -9.65
C ARG A 430 26.20 -0.19 -10.98
N GLY A 431 26.51 0.50 -12.08
CA GLY A 431 26.72 -0.07 -13.41
C GLY A 431 27.86 -1.09 -13.41
N THR A 432 29.03 -0.70 -12.92
CA THR A 432 30.21 -1.58 -12.86
C THR A 432 29.97 -2.83 -12.01
N LEU A 433 29.29 -2.70 -10.87
CA LEU A 433 28.98 -3.83 -9.98
C LEU A 433 27.98 -4.79 -10.63
N LYS A 434 26.88 -4.26 -11.18
CA LYS A 434 25.88 -5.07 -11.90
C LYS A 434 26.50 -5.80 -13.08
N TYR A 435 27.30 -5.10 -13.88
CA TYR A 435 27.93 -5.66 -15.08
C TYR A 435 28.88 -6.81 -14.74
N PHE A 436 29.72 -6.64 -13.70
CA PHE A 436 30.61 -7.69 -13.20
C PHE A 436 29.86 -8.97 -12.83
N PHE A 437 28.82 -8.87 -11.99
CA PHE A 437 28.04 -10.03 -11.56
C PHE A 437 27.21 -10.66 -12.70
N SER A 438 26.69 -9.87 -13.63
CA SER A 438 25.96 -10.34 -14.83
C SER A 438 26.86 -11.06 -15.86
N ASN A 439 28.18 -10.98 -15.72
CA ASN A 439 29.14 -11.74 -16.54
C ASN A 439 29.67 -13.00 -15.85
N LEU A 440 29.48 -13.13 -14.54
CA LEU A 440 29.88 -14.31 -13.76
C LEU A 440 28.71 -15.28 -13.52
N TYR A 441 27.50 -14.77 -13.39
CA TYR A 441 26.33 -15.57 -13.02
C TYR A 441 25.16 -15.37 -13.99
N GLN A 442 24.38 -16.43 -14.20
CA GLN A 442 23.09 -16.33 -14.88
C GLN A 442 22.12 -15.46 -14.07
N GLU A 443 21.31 -14.63 -14.75
CA GLU A 443 20.45 -13.66 -14.07
C GLU A 443 19.36 -14.36 -13.24
N GLY A 444 19.33 -14.10 -11.92
CA GLY A 444 18.31 -14.61 -11.02
C GLY A 444 18.05 -13.68 -9.83
N ALA A 445 16.79 -13.52 -9.43
CA ALA A 445 16.36 -12.57 -8.39
C ALA A 445 17.08 -12.76 -7.04
N HIS A 446 17.44 -14.01 -6.70
CA HIS A 446 18.15 -14.35 -5.46
C HIS A 446 19.59 -13.80 -5.41
N ILE A 447 20.30 -13.74 -6.55
CA ILE A 447 21.65 -13.17 -6.64
C ILE A 447 21.59 -11.67 -6.38
N TRP A 448 20.58 -11.00 -6.92
CA TRP A 448 20.45 -9.55 -6.80
C TRP A 448 20.09 -9.10 -5.39
N ASN A 449 19.29 -9.88 -4.66
CA ASN A 449 19.05 -9.66 -3.24
C ASN A 449 20.33 -9.87 -2.41
N ALA A 450 21.10 -10.92 -2.71
CA ALA A 450 22.37 -11.19 -2.03
C ALA A 450 23.40 -10.07 -2.26
N VAL A 451 23.51 -9.58 -3.49
CA VAL A 451 24.40 -8.46 -3.85
C VAL A 451 23.95 -7.16 -3.17
N ALA A 452 22.64 -6.85 -3.17
CA ALA A 452 22.12 -5.65 -2.51
C ALA A 452 22.39 -5.64 -1.00
N ASN A 453 22.30 -6.80 -0.35
CA ASN A 453 22.52 -6.94 1.09
C ASN A 453 23.99 -7.00 1.50
N SER A 454 24.92 -7.17 0.55
CA SER A 454 26.34 -7.43 0.85
C SER A 454 27.30 -6.34 0.34
N PHE A 455 26.83 -5.42 -0.51
CA PHE A 455 27.69 -4.43 -1.17
C PHE A 455 27.23 -2.98 -0.97
N GLN A 456 28.21 -2.08 -0.96
CA GLN A 456 28.03 -0.65 -1.12
C GLN A 456 28.78 -0.17 -2.37
N VAL A 457 28.25 0.82 -3.11
CA VAL A 457 28.93 1.41 -4.27
C VAL A 457 29.21 2.90 -4.09
N ILE A 458 30.11 3.46 -4.89
CA ILE A 458 30.32 4.90 -4.94
C ILE A 458 29.22 5.58 -5.75
N ARG A 459 28.55 6.54 -5.11
CA ARG A 459 27.69 7.55 -5.75
C ARG A 459 27.95 8.89 -5.08
N ASN A 460 28.20 9.94 -5.87
CA ASN A 460 28.54 11.27 -5.36
C ASN A 460 29.68 11.25 -4.33
N ASN A 461 30.75 10.50 -4.62
CA ASN A 461 31.95 10.33 -3.78
C ASN A 461 31.70 9.72 -2.37
N LYS A 462 30.57 9.04 -2.16
CA LYS A 462 30.28 8.31 -0.91
C LYS A 462 29.89 6.87 -1.22
N PHE A 463 30.24 5.95 -0.31
CA PHE A 463 29.72 4.59 -0.33
C PHE A 463 28.27 4.58 0.13
N ILE A 464 27.39 4.01 -0.67
CA ILE A 464 25.97 3.88 -0.37
C ILE A 464 25.53 2.42 -0.53
N SER A 465 24.66 1.97 0.36
CA SER A 465 23.95 0.68 0.22
C SER A 465 22.76 0.84 -0.75
N PHE A 466 22.36 -0.25 -1.38
CA PHE A 466 21.24 -0.24 -2.34
C PHE A 466 19.89 -0.36 -1.65
N ARG A 467 18.89 0.37 -2.15
CA ARG A 467 17.49 0.32 -1.71
C ARG A 467 16.68 -0.66 -2.59
N SER A 468 15.53 -1.14 -2.10
CA SER A 468 14.61 -2.02 -2.85
C SER A 468 14.10 -1.42 -4.17
N SER A 469 13.87 -0.10 -4.23
CA SER A 469 13.49 0.63 -5.46
C SER A 469 14.63 0.81 -6.46
N GLU A 470 15.87 0.55 -6.05
CA GLU A 470 17.07 0.46 -6.90
C GLU A 470 17.47 -1.00 -7.13
N SER A 471 16.48 -1.89 -7.22
CA SER A 471 16.69 -3.31 -7.42
C SER A 471 17.63 -3.59 -8.61
N PHE A 472 18.67 -4.37 -8.37
CA PHE A 472 19.50 -4.89 -9.46
C PHE A 472 18.69 -5.75 -10.43
N SER A 473 17.59 -6.36 -9.98
CA SER A 473 16.69 -7.15 -10.83
C SER A 473 16.02 -6.32 -11.92
N ASN A 474 15.78 -5.03 -11.68
CA ASN A 474 15.16 -4.10 -12.64
C ASN A 474 16.19 -3.29 -13.45
N TYR A 475 17.48 -3.52 -13.20
CA TYR A 475 18.59 -2.80 -13.82
C TYR A 475 19.25 -3.68 -14.87
N SER A 476 18.94 -3.43 -16.14
CA SER A 476 19.33 -4.29 -17.26
C SER A 476 20.85 -4.29 -17.47
N LYS A 477 21.39 -5.41 -17.96
CA LYS A 477 22.81 -5.55 -18.32
C LYS A 477 23.28 -4.48 -19.31
N LYS A 478 22.42 -4.12 -20.29
CA LYS A 478 22.70 -3.07 -21.28
C LYS A 478 22.89 -1.70 -20.61
N LYS A 479 21.99 -1.30 -19.71
CA LYS A 479 22.10 -0.04 -18.98
C LYS A 479 23.30 -0.03 -18.03
N ALA A 480 23.60 -1.18 -17.41
CA ALA A 480 24.79 -1.34 -16.58
C ALA A 480 26.10 -1.19 -17.38
N GLN A 481 26.14 -1.66 -18.63
CA GLN A 481 27.26 -1.50 -19.53
C GLN A 481 27.48 -0.02 -19.92
N GLU A 482 26.39 0.69 -20.23
CA GLU A 482 26.40 2.13 -20.53
C GLU A 482 26.93 2.92 -19.32
N ASP A 483 26.39 2.67 -18.13
CA ASP A 483 26.77 3.38 -16.90
C ASP A 483 28.18 3.00 -16.38
N ALA A 484 28.68 1.81 -16.71
CA ALA A 484 30.05 1.41 -16.41
C ALA A 484 31.09 2.14 -17.28
N GLY A 485 30.71 2.52 -18.50
CA GLY A 485 31.61 3.09 -19.50
C GLY A 485 32.45 2.04 -20.21
N GLN A 486 32.73 2.27 -21.50
CA GLN A 486 33.39 1.32 -22.39
C GLN A 486 34.76 0.86 -21.87
N ASP A 487 35.58 1.78 -21.35
CA ASP A 487 36.90 1.46 -20.81
C ASP A 487 36.85 0.51 -19.61
N MET A 488 35.89 0.70 -18.70
CA MET A 488 35.75 -0.15 -17.52
C MET A 488 35.17 -1.51 -17.88
N VAL A 489 34.22 -1.54 -18.83
CA VAL A 489 33.66 -2.77 -19.38
C VAL A 489 34.76 -3.64 -19.99
N ALA A 490 35.60 -3.07 -20.86
CA ALA A 490 36.70 -3.81 -21.49
C ALA A 490 37.70 -4.35 -20.46
N LYS A 491 37.98 -3.57 -19.40
CA LYS A 491 38.85 -4.01 -18.30
C LYS A 491 38.22 -5.14 -17.48
N ILE A 492 36.93 -5.04 -17.15
CA ILE A 492 36.18 -6.09 -16.43
C ILE A 492 36.20 -7.39 -17.25
N ASP A 493 35.90 -7.33 -18.54
CA ASP A 493 35.88 -8.50 -19.42
C ASP A 493 37.27 -9.12 -19.53
N LYS A 494 38.32 -8.30 -19.69
CA LYS A 494 39.70 -8.77 -19.69
C LYS A 494 40.05 -9.49 -18.39
N CYS A 495 39.74 -8.92 -17.22
CA CYS A 495 40.04 -9.54 -15.93
C CYS A 495 39.28 -10.86 -15.72
N ILE A 496 38.02 -10.96 -16.15
CA ILE A 496 37.24 -12.20 -16.06
C ILE A 496 37.84 -13.28 -16.99
N GLN A 497 38.22 -12.93 -18.21
CA GLN A 497 38.82 -13.88 -19.16
C GLN A 497 40.23 -14.31 -18.76
N GLU A 498 41.05 -13.38 -18.28
CA GLU A 498 42.39 -13.68 -17.76
C GLU A 498 42.30 -14.60 -16.55
N ALA A 499 41.36 -14.33 -15.63
CA ALA A 499 41.16 -15.21 -14.49
C ALA A 499 40.62 -16.58 -14.87
N LYS A 500 39.74 -16.68 -15.88
CA LYS A 500 39.16 -17.94 -16.34
C LYS A 500 40.17 -18.84 -17.07
N ASN A 501 41.12 -18.25 -17.79
CA ASN A 501 42.10 -18.97 -18.60
C ASN A 501 43.48 -19.11 -17.91
N ALA A 502 43.61 -18.60 -16.69
CA ALA A 502 44.86 -18.69 -15.94
C ALA A 502 45.22 -20.16 -15.66
N THR A 503 46.44 -20.55 -15.99
CA THR A 503 46.97 -21.86 -15.54
C THR A 503 47.45 -21.69 -14.11
N ILE A 504 46.58 -21.99 -13.14
CA ILE A 504 46.90 -21.88 -11.72
C ILE A 504 47.52 -23.19 -11.25
N LYS A 505 48.78 -23.12 -10.81
CA LYS A 505 49.56 -24.28 -10.34
C LYS A 505 49.29 -24.59 -8.88
#